data_AF-A0A743HRZ4-F1
#
_entry.id   AF-A0A743HRZ4-F1
#
_cell.length_a   1.000
_cell.length_b   1.000
_cell.length_c   1.000
_cell.angle_alpha   90.00
_cell.angle_beta   90.00
_cell.angle_gamma   90.00
#
_symmetry.space_group_name_H-M   'P 1'
#
loop_
_entity.id
_entity.type
_entity.pdbx_description
1 polymer ?
#
loop_
_entity_poly.entity_id
_entity_poly.type
_entity_poly.pdbx_seq_one_letter_code
_entity_poly.pdbx_strand_id
1 'polypeptide(L)'
;MNDFYDGWPHGFIKKIEQARHLDEVSRTSPLYINNRARIYSTAITWLMTELENRQLFESGLDVERVVKSCLAGDTTTQCEGLRALAVEGCQKMRLAEDVFFFNWLNFVVRIAARDEESAAHFFDNLVRQAVLVYRLMQQPRETGKMGGHPVNRHKEEALLLAKKYHADNPDVVKTRLVQLVISDLKVKYIDIPHSSTVRKWLTVFYKTN
;
A
#
# COMPACT_ATOMS: atom_id res chain seq x y z
N MET A 1 13.90 17.72 28.41
CA MET A 1 14.00 16.71 27.34
C MET A 1 12.95 17.12 26.33
N ASN A 2 13.34 17.66 25.17
CA ASN A 2 12.36 18.10 24.17
C ASN A 2 11.71 16.85 23.57
N ASP A 3 10.39 16.81 23.56
CA ASP A 3 9.65 15.78 22.83
C ASP A 3 9.96 15.95 21.33
N PHE A 4 10.15 14.83 20.62
CA PHE A 4 10.47 14.86 19.18
C PHE A 4 9.35 15.54 18.37
N TYR A 5 8.12 15.54 18.89
CA TYR A 5 6.96 16.19 18.31
C TYR A 5 6.57 17.50 19.00
N ASP A 6 7.49 18.14 19.73
CA ASP A 6 7.22 19.43 20.36
C ASP A 6 6.80 20.48 19.32
N GLY A 7 5.71 21.19 19.59
CA GLY A 7 5.08 22.13 18.65
C GLY A 7 4.21 21.52 17.53
N TRP A 8 4.08 20.20 17.41
CA TRP A 8 3.22 19.57 16.41
C TRP A 8 1.74 19.58 16.85
N PRO A 9 0.77 19.58 15.90
CA PRO A 9 -0.65 19.54 16.25
C PRO A 9 -1.00 18.30 17.08
N HIS A 10 -1.71 18.49 18.19
CA HIS A 10 -2.09 17.38 19.08
C HIS A 10 -2.85 16.26 18.36
N GLY A 11 -3.71 16.62 17.39
CA GLY A 11 -4.42 15.65 16.56
C GLY A 11 -3.51 14.77 15.70
N PHE A 12 -2.36 15.29 15.27
CA PHE A 12 -1.36 14.54 14.53
C PHE A 12 -0.64 13.53 15.43
N ILE A 13 -0.20 13.97 16.61
CA ILE A 13 0.46 13.10 17.62
C ILE A 13 -0.45 11.90 17.94
N LYS A 14 -1.73 12.17 18.24
CA LYS A 14 -2.73 11.13 18.49
C LYS A 14 -2.87 10.12 17.34
N LYS A 15 -2.70 10.55 16.09
CA LYS A 15 -2.76 9.66 14.92
C LYS A 15 -1.50 8.81 14.78
N ILE A 16 -0.32 9.34 15.11
CA ILE A 16 0.91 8.54 15.19
C ILE A 16 0.78 7.47 16.26
N GLU A 17 0.30 7.82 17.45
CA GLU A 17 0.10 6.86 18.54
C GLU A 17 -0.90 5.78 18.15
N GLN A 18 -2.00 6.16 17.48
CA GLN A 18 -2.97 5.22 16.95
C GLN A 18 -2.33 4.27 15.91
N ALA A 19 -1.50 4.78 15.00
CA ALA A 19 -0.80 3.97 14.01
C ALA A 19 0.18 2.99 14.67
N ARG A 20 0.95 3.43 15.68
CA ARG A 20 1.85 2.59 16.47
C ARG A 20 1.11 1.44 17.13
N HIS A 21 0.01 1.74 17.83
CA HIS A 21 -0.79 0.70 18.49
C HIS A 21 -1.33 -0.32 17.49
N LEU A 22 -1.81 0.13 16.33
CA LEU A 22 -2.27 -0.77 15.26
C LEU A 22 -1.14 -1.66 14.73
N ASP A 23 0.09 -1.14 14.62
CA ASP A 23 1.26 -1.93 14.24
C ASP A 23 1.59 -3.00 15.28
N GLU A 24 1.59 -2.66 16.56
CA GLU A 24 1.82 -3.59 17.66
C GLU A 24 0.80 -4.74 17.67
N VAL A 25 -0.49 -4.42 17.54
CA VAL A 25 -1.58 -5.41 17.54
C VAL A 25 -1.58 -6.24 16.25
N SER A 26 -1.24 -5.66 15.10
CA SER A 26 -1.26 -6.41 13.84
C SER A 26 -0.22 -7.52 13.81
N ARG A 27 0.94 -7.34 14.46
CA ARG A 27 2.00 -8.35 14.52
C ARG A 27 1.55 -9.64 15.20
N THR A 28 0.57 -9.57 16.10
CA THR A 28 0.04 -10.73 16.82
C THR A 28 -1.26 -11.27 16.21
N SER A 29 -1.80 -10.62 15.17
CA SER A 29 -3.01 -11.07 14.49
C SER A 29 -2.75 -12.38 13.72
N PRO A 30 -3.49 -13.48 13.98
CA PRO A 30 -3.31 -14.75 13.26
C PRO A 30 -3.45 -14.60 11.74
N LEU A 31 -4.32 -13.69 11.31
CA LEU A 31 -4.53 -13.44 9.88
C LEU A 31 -3.33 -12.72 9.25
N TYR A 32 -2.69 -11.80 9.97
CA TYR A 32 -1.44 -11.20 9.52
C TYR A 32 -0.34 -12.25 9.43
N ILE A 33 -0.18 -13.08 10.46
CA ILE A 33 0.81 -14.16 10.50
C ILE A 33 0.64 -15.11 9.30
N ASN A 34 -0.60 -15.57 9.05
CA ASN A 34 -0.89 -16.50 7.95
C ASN A 34 -0.65 -15.86 6.57
N ASN A 35 -1.08 -14.61 6.36
CA ASN A 35 -0.84 -13.92 5.10
C ASN A 35 0.64 -13.59 4.90
N ARG A 36 1.35 -13.16 5.94
CA ARG A 36 2.79 -12.93 5.91
C ARG A 36 3.53 -14.20 5.52
N ALA A 37 3.24 -15.33 6.15
CA ALA A 37 3.87 -16.61 5.84
C ALA A 37 3.66 -17.01 4.37
N ARG A 38 2.44 -16.82 3.84
CA ARG A 38 2.14 -17.10 2.43
C ARG A 38 2.89 -16.19 1.47
N ILE A 39 2.95 -14.88 1.76
CA ILE A 39 3.70 -13.92 0.92
C ILE A 39 5.20 -14.24 1.00
N TYR A 40 5.72 -14.55 2.20
CA TYR A 40 7.12 -14.89 2.41
C TYR A 40 7.52 -16.13 1.62
N SER A 41 6.77 -17.21 1.75
CA SER A 41 7.01 -18.45 1.00
C SER A 41 7.00 -18.18 -0.51
N THR A 42 6.03 -17.41 -1.01
CA THR A 42 5.95 -17.06 -2.43
C THR A 42 7.18 -16.25 -2.89
N ALA A 43 7.59 -15.25 -2.11
CA ALA A 43 8.72 -14.38 -2.41
C ALA A 43 10.04 -15.15 -2.37
N ILE A 44 10.26 -15.98 -1.34
CA ILE A 44 11.48 -16.79 -1.19
C ILE A 44 11.57 -17.84 -2.30
N THR A 45 10.50 -18.57 -2.61
CA THR A 45 10.53 -19.56 -3.69
C THR A 45 10.92 -18.90 -5.01
N TRP A 46 10.30 -17.78 -5.37
CA TRP A 46 10.67 -17.04 -6.57
C TRP A 46 12.13 -16.56 -6.52
N LEU A 47 12.54 -15.92 -5.43
CA LEU A 47 13.87 -15.32 -5.30
C LEU A 47 14.97 -16.38 -5.36
N MET A 48 14.79 -17.52 -4.69
CA MET A 48 15.74 -18.62 -4.71
C MET A 48 15.93 -19.15 -6.13
N THR A 49 14.83 -19.39 -6.86
CA THR A 49 14.90 -19.82 -8.27
C THR A 49 15.65 -18.82 -9.14
N GLU A 50 15.40 -17.53 -8.97
CA GLU A 50 16.09 -16.50 -9.76
C GLU A 50 17.58 -16.38 -9.41
N LEU A 51 17.93 -16.46 -8.13
CA LEU A 51 19.33 -16.45 -7.69
C LEU A 51 20.09 -17.66 -8.23
N GLU A 52 19.46 -18.85 -8.30
CA GLU A 52 20.04 -20.04 -8.91
C GLU A 52 20.24 -19.84 -10.42
N ASN A 53 19.19 -19.41 -11.14
CA ASN A 53 19.22 -19.22 -12.59
C ASN A 53 20.26 -18.17 -13.02
N ARG A 54 20.45 -17.13 -12.21
CA ARG A 54 21.40 -16.04 -12.47
C ARG A 54 22.79 -16.30 -11.88
N GLN A 55 22.99 -17.45 -11.22
CA GLN A 55 24.25 -17.85 -10.56
C GLN A 55 24.75 -16.79 -9.56
N LEU A 56 23.82 -16.23 -8.77
CA LEU A 56 24.10 -15.15 -7.82
C LEU A 56 24.26 -15.64 -6.36
N PHE A 57 24.21 -16.95 -6.12
CA PHE A 57 24.54 -17.50 -4.80
C PHE A 57 26.03 -17.44 -4.53
N GLU A 58 26.39 -16.90 -3.37
CA GLU A 58 27.77 -16.88 -2.90
C GLU A 58 27.79 -17.08 -1.37
N SER A 59 28.32 -18.23 -0.93
CA SER A 59 28.47 -18.51 0.49
C SER A 59 29.55 -17.61 1.10
N GLY A 60 29.21 -16.88 2.16
CA GLY A 60 30.16 -15.99 2.84
C GLY A 60 30.29 -14.61 2.20
N LEU A 61 29.31 -14.22 1.37
CA LEU A 61 29.22 -12.89 0.80
C LEU A 61 29.18 -11.82 1.91
N ASP A 62 30.08 -10.85 1.83
CA ASP A 62 30.07 -9.68 2.72
C ASP A 62 28.86 -8.80 2.38
N VAL A 63 27.77 -9.05 3.10
CA VAL A 63 26.45 -8.43 2.88
C VAL A 63 26.55 -6.91 2.93
N GLU A 64 27.24 -6.34 3.92
CA GLU A 64 27.32 -4.89 4.10
C GLU A 64 28.08 -4.25 2.94
N ARG A 65 29.24 -4.81 2.60
CA ARG A 65 30.04 -4.33 1.48
C ARG A 65 29.28 -4.41 0.16
N VAL A 66 28.63 -5.54 -0.12
CA VAL A 66 27.89 -5.73 -1.39
C VAL A 66 26.70 -4.80 -1.48
N VAL A 67 25.87 -4.68 -0.43
CA VAL A 67 24.76 -3.72 -0.41
C VAL A 67 25.27 -2.30 -0.69
N LYS A 68 26.36 -1.89 -0.02
CA LYS A 68 26.96 -0.56 -0.21
C LYS A 68 27.44 -0.35 -1.64
N SER A 69 28.15 -1.32 -2.22
CA SER A 69 28.63 -1.24 -3.61
C SER A 69 27.48 -1.13 -4.61
N CYS A 70 26.45 -1.97 -4.46
CA CYS A 70 25.31 -1.96 -5.37
C CYS A 70 24.51 -0.66 -5.25
N LEU A 71 24.34 -0.10 -4.05
CA LEU A 71 23.72 1.21 -3.86
C LEU A 71 24.55 2.36 -4.46
N ALA A 72 25.89 2.24 -4.43
CA ALA A 72 26.80 3.21 -5.01
C ALA A 72 26.84 3.16 -6.56
N GLY A 73 26.14 2.22 -7.18
CA GLY A 73 26.07 2.11 -8.63
C GLY A 73 27.12 1.20 -9.24
N ASP A 74 27.71 0.29 -8.47
CA ASP A 74 28.62 -0.73 -9.01
C ASP A 74 27.96 -1.51 -10.16
N THR A 75 28.67 -1.60 -11.27
CA THR A 75 28.25 -2.22 -12.54
C THR A 75 28.83 -3.63 -12.70
N THR A 76 29.36 -4.23 -11.64
CA THR A 76 29.68 -5.67 -11.65
C THR A 76 28.42 -6.48 -11.93
N THR A 77 28.56 -7.57 -12.69
CA THR A 77 27.44 -8.47 -13.03
C THR A 77 26.67 -8.94 -11.79
N GLN A 78 27.37 -9.16 -10.68
CA GLN A 78 26.77 -9.51 -9.39
C GLN A 78 25.87 -8.38 -8.89
N CYS A 79 26.36 -7.13 -8.81
CA CYS A 79 25.53 -6.03 -8.34
C CYS A 79 24.38 -5.70 -9.28
N GLU A 80 24.59 -5.70 -10.59
CA GLU A 80 23.51 -5.48 -11.56
C GLU A 80 22.42 -6.55 -11.43
N GLY A 81 22.81 -7.82 -11.28
CA GLY A 81 21.88 -8.92 -11.06
C GLY A 81 21.06 -8.77 -9.78
N LEU A 82 21.72 -8.48 -8.66
CA LEU A 82 21.06 -8.30 -7.35
C LEU A 82 20.13 -7.07 -7.33
N ARG A 83 20.54 -5.97 -7.96
CA ARG A 83 19.70 -4.77 -8.11
C ARG A 83 18.49 -5.05 -9.00
N ALA A 84 18.66 -5.74 -10.12
CA ALA A 84 17.55 -6.13 -10.99
C ALA A 84 16.52 -6.99 -10.23
N LEU A 85 16.97 -7.95 -9.43
CA LEU A 85 16.09 -8.74 -8.57
C LEU A 85 15.34 -7.89 -7.54
N ALA A 86 15.99 -6.89 -6.95
CA ALA A 86 15.32 -5.98 -6.03
C ALA A 86 14.20 -5.18 -6.72
N VAL A 87 14.45 -4.69 -7.95
CA VAL A 87 13.46 -3.99 -8.78
C VAL A 87 12.29 -4.90 -9.14
N GLU A 88 12.58 -6.11 -9.65
CA GLU A 88 11.56 -7.10 -10.00
C GLU A 88 10.72 -7.50 -8.78
N GLY A 89 11.35 -7.65 -7.61
CA GLY A 89 10.69 -7.91 -6.34
C GLY A 89 9.72 -6.80 -5.96
N CYS A 90 10.15 -5.53 -6.04
CA CYS A 90 9.28 -4.36 -5.84
C CYS A 90 8.04 -4.44 -6.75
N GLN A 91 8.24 -4.69 -8.04
CA GLN A 91 7.15 -4.75 -9.03
C GLN A 91 6.17 -5.90 -8.74
N LYS A 92 6.68 -7.10 -8.44
CA LYS A 92 5.87 -8.29 -8.10
C LYS A 92 5.03 -8.07 -6.84
N MET A 93 5.59 -7.40 -5.83
CA MET A 93 4.88 -7.04 -4.61
C MET A 93 4.08 -5.74 -4.70
N ARG A 94 4.01 -5.10 -5.88
CA ARG A 94 3.30 -3.82 -6.10
C ARG A 94 3.79 -2.70 -5.18
N LEU A 95 5.09 -2.66 -4.91
CA LEU A 95 5.73 -1.66 -4.08
C LEU A 95 6.34 -0.55 -4.95
N ALA A 96 6.32 0.68 -4.44
CA ALA A 96 7.03 1.80 -5.05
C ALA A 96 8.54 1.55 -4.93
N GLU A 97 9.23 1.44 -6.08
CA GLU A 97 10.64 1.13 -6.14
C GLU A 97 11.48 2.12 -5.33
N ASP A 98 11.29 3.43 -5.53
CA ASP A 98 12.04 4.50 -4.83
C ASP A 98 11.98 4.42 -3.30
N VAL A 99 10.94 3.79 -2.75
CA VAL A 99 10.73 3.67 -1.30
C VAL A 99 11.25 2.34 -0.77
N PHE A 100 11.07 1.26 -1.53
CA PHE A 100 11.28 -0.10 -1.05
C PHE A 100 12.53 -0.78 -1.62
N PHE A 101 13.20 -0.18 -2.61
CA PHE A 101 14.38 -0.73 -3.25
C PHE A 101 15.47 -1.11 -2.23
N PHE A 102 15.78 -0.23 -1.27
CA PHE A 102 16.76 -0.52 -0.23
C PHE A 102 16.42 -1.78 0.59
N ASN A 103 15.13 -1.93 0.98
CA ASN A 103 14.69 -3.09 1.75
C ASN A 103 14.74 -4.37 0.91
N TRP A 104 14.33 -4.29 -0.35
CA TRP A 104 14.39 -5.41 -1.29
C TRP A 104 15.84 -5.82 -1.60
N LEU A 105 16.74 -4.86 -1.80
CA LEU A 105 18.15 -5.14 -2.05
C LEU A 105 18.78 -5.84 -0.83
N ASN A 106 18.55 -5.34 0.39
CA ASN A 106 19.06 -5.98 1.60
C ASN A 106 18.49 -7.39 1.80
N PHE A 107 17.22 -7.60 1.44
CA PHE A 107 16.59 -8.91 1.48
C PHE A 107 17.25 -9.86 0.47
N VAL A 108 17.36 -9.45 -0.80
CA VAL A 108 17.98 -10.24 -1.88
C VAL A 108 19.42 -10.63 -1.55
N VAL A 109 20.25 -9.67 -1.12
CA VAL A 109 21.67 -9.91 -0.80
C VAL A 109 21.83 -10.90 0.35
N ARG A 110 20.99 -10.81 1.39
CA ARG A 110 21.05 -11.75 2.54
C ARG A 110 20.61 -13.16 2.16
N ILE A 111 19.57 -13.30 1.35
CA ILE A 111 19.18 -14.61 0.81
C ILE A 111 20.28 -15.19 -0.08
N ALA A 112 20.91 -14.37 -0.94
CA ALA A 112 22.06 -14.79 -1.73
C ALA A 112 23.25 -15.25 -0.87
N ALA A 113 23.44 -14.61 0.29
CA ALA A 113 24.44 -14.97 1.30
C ALA A 113 24.04 -16.15 2.21
N ARG A 114 22.85 -16.75 2.02
CA ARG A 114 22.26 -17.81 2.88
C ARG A 114 21.99 -17.37 4.33
N ASP A 115 21.81 -16.07 4.57
CA ASP A 115 21.44 -15.47 5.86
C ASP A 115 19.94 -15.19 5.91
N GLU A 116 19.14 -16.26 5.96
CA GLU A 116 17.67 -16.17 5.94
C GLU A 116 17.10 -15.51 7.20
N GLU A 117 17.76 -15.70 8.35
CA GLU A 117 17.33 -15.14 9.63
C GLU A 117 17.35 -13.60 9.59
N SER A 118 18.47 -13.01 9.18
CA SER A 118 18.57 -11.55 9.09
C SER A 118 17.73 -10.99 7.92
N ALA A 119 17.54 -11.77 6.85
CA ALA A 119 16.70 -11.37 5.72
C ALA A 119 15.23 -11.13 6.14
N ALA A 120 14.72 -11.91 7.10
CA ALA A 120 13.33 -11.81 7.55
C ALA A 120 12.95 -10.41 8.09
N HIS A 121 13.91 -9.68 8.67
CA HIS A 121 13.69 -8.32 9.17
C HIS A 121 13.42 -7.31 8.06
N PHE A 122 14.10 -7.44 6.92
CA PHE A 122 13.85 -6.58 5.76
C PHE A 122 12.52 -6.94 5.10
N PHE A 123 12.20 -8.22 5.05
CA PHE A 123 10.91 -8.68 4.53
C PHE A 123 9.72 -8.14 5.32
N ASP A 124 9.83 -8.02 6.65
CA ASP A 124 8.78 -7.42 7.48
C ASP A 124 8.40 -5.99 7.03
N ASN A 125 9.40 -5.20 6.60
CA ASN A 125 9.16 -3.87 6.08
C ASN A 125 8.47 -3.91 4.71
N LEU A 126 8.80 -4.89 3.86
CA LEU A 126 8.18 -5.07 2.54
C LEU A 126 6.70 -5.43 2.64
N VAL A 127 6.31 -6.22 3.64
CA VAL A 127 4.91 -6.65 3.83
C VAL A 127 4.05 -5.56 4.49
N ARG A 128 4.64 -4.53 5.10
CA ARG A 128 3.91 -3.47 5.83
C ARG A 128 2.85 -2.78 4.96
N GLN A 129 3.08 -2.63 3.66
CA GLN A 129 2.07 -2.10 2.73
C GLN A 129 0.86 -3.02 2.57
N ALA A 130 1.07 -4.34 2.48
CA ALA A 130 -0.04 -5.30 2.46
C ALA A 130 -0.84 -5.26 3.77
N VAL A 131 -0.19 -5.03 4.91
CA VAL A 131 -0.86 -4.82 6.21
C VAL A 131 -1.73 -3.57 6.20
N LEU A 132 -1.18 -2.45 5.72
CA LEU A 132 -1.91 -1.19 5.62
C LEU A 132 -3.19 -1.38 4.77
N VAL A 133 -3.06 -1.99 3.60
CA VAL A 133 -4.20 -2.26 2.70
C VAL A 133 -5.21 -3.16 3.39
N TYR A 134 -4.76 -4.22 4.07
CA TYR A 134 -5.65 -5.10 4.81
C TYR A 134 -6.45 -4.35 5.90
N ARG A 135 -5.79 -3.46 6.66
CA ARG A 135 -6.46 -2.60 7.65
C ARG A 135 -7.50 -1.68 7.00
N LEU A 136 -7.17 -1.05 5.87
CA LEU A 136 -8.09 -0.21 5.13
C LEU A 136 -9.31 -0.99 4.63
N MET A 137 -9.14 -2.26 4.25
CA MET A 137 -10.26 -3.13 3.85
C MET A 137 -11.14 -3.57 5.04
N GLN A 138 -10.57 -3.70 6.24
CA GLN A 138 -11.32 -4.09 7.45
C GLN A 138 -11.98 -2.93 8.17
N GLN A 139 -11.44 -1.71 8.07
CA GLN A 139 -12.00 -0.51 8.68
C GLN A 139 -13.50 -0.32 8.40
N PRO A 140 -14.01 -0.49 7.16
CA PRO A 140 -15.44 -0.41 6.86
C PRO A 140 -16.28 -1.44 7.63
N ARG A 141 -15.75 -2.66 7.84
CA ARG A 141 -16.44 -3.74 8.55
C ARG A 141 -16.47 -3.50 10.05
N GLU A 142 -15.37 -3.02 10.62
CA GLU A 142 -15.28 -2.65 12.04
C GLU A 142 -16.15 -1.43 12.37
N THR A 143 -16.14 -0.41 11.52
CA THR A 143 -17.01 0.77 11.64
C THR A 143 -18.49 0.37 11.48
N GLY A 144 -18.79 -0.55 10.57
CA GLY A 144 -20.13 -1.11 10.39
C GLY A 144 -20.64 -1.88 11.62
N LYS A 145 -19.76 -2.57 12.36
CA LYS A 145 -20.10 -3.23 13.64
C LYS A 145 -20.47 -2.22 14.74
N MET A 146 -19.96 -0.99 14.68
CA MET A 146 -20.27 0.09 15.63
C MET A 146 -21.52 0.91 15.23
N GLY A 147 -22.35 0.43 14.30
CA GLY A 147 -23.65 1.02 14.00
C GLY A 147 -23.64 2.20 13.03
N GLY A 148 -22.57 2.40 12.26
CA GLY A 148 -22.50 3.40 11.20
C GLY A 148 -22.07 2.77 9.88
N HIS A 149 -22.89 2.87 8.83
CA HIS A 149 -22.38 2.63 7.48
C HIS A 149 -21.29 3.68 7.20
N PRO A 150 -20.04 3.27 6.88
CA PRO A 150 -18.99 4.22 6.55
C PRO A 150 -19.46 5.09 5.40
N VAL A 151 -19.41 6.41 5.59
CA VAL A 151 -19.64 7.33 4.49
C VAL A 151 -18.52 7.10 3.49
N ASN A 152 -18.87 6.72 2.26
CA ASN A 152 -17.87 6.52 1.20
C ASN A 152 -17.06 7.81 1.04
N ARG A 153 -15.72 7.67 1.01
CA ARG A 153 -14.77 8.80 0.98
C ARG A 153 -14.99 9.76 -0.20
N HIS A 154 -15.58 9.29 -1.29
CA HIS A 154 -15.87 10.10 -2.48
C HIS A 154 -17.26 10.75 -2.47
N LYS A 155 -18.06 10.58 -1.41
CA LYS A 155 -19.42 11.12 -1.34
C LYS A 155 -19.46 12.64 -1.47
N GLU A 156 -18.60 13.35 -0.73
CA GLU A 156 -18.61 14.82 -0.72
C GLU A 156 -18.17 15.40 -2.07
N GLU A 157 -17.10 14.86 -2.65
CA GLU A 157 -16.66 15.26 -3.99
C GLU A 157 -17.72 14.94 -5.05
N ALA A 158 -18.39 13.78 -4.98
CA ALA A 158 -19.49 13.44 -5.88
C ALA A 158 -20.65 14.44 -5.79
N LEU A 159 -20.97 14.94 -4.58
CA LEU A 159 -22.00 15.96 -4.38
C LEU A 159 -21.57 17.33 -4.92
N LEU A 160 -20.28 17.69 -4.77
CA LEU A 160 -19.74 18.93 -5.33
C LEU A 160 -19.74 18.93 -6.86
N LEU A 161 -19.30 17.84 -7.48
CA LEU A 161 -19.37 17.65 -8.94
C LEU A 161 -20.81 17.69 -9.44
N ALA A 162 -21.72 16.99 -8.75
CA ALA A 162 -23.14 17.02 -9.09
C ALA A 162 -23.74 18.42 -8.98
N LYS A 163 -23.38 19.19 -7.94
CA LYS A 163 -23.83 20.58 -7.77
C LYS A 163 -23.38 21.46 -8.93
N LYS A 164 -22.13 21.30 -9.38
CA LYS A 164 -21.60 22.03 -10.54
C LYS A 164 -22.38 21.69 -11.81
N TYR A 165 -22.51 20.40 -12.12
CA TYR A 165 -23.23 19.93 -13.31
C TYR A 165 -24.71 20.32 -13.32
N HIS A 166 -25.35 20.33 -12.15
CA HIS A 166 -26.74 20.72 -12.01
C HIS A 166 -26.94 22.25 -12.08
N ALA A 167 -25.96 23.04 -11.62
CA ALA A 167 -25.98 24.49 -11.81
C ALA A 167 -25.85 24.87 -13.30
N ASP A 168 -25.01 24.14 -14.04
CA ASP A 168 -24.80 24.36 -15.47
C ASP A 168 -25.99 23.83 -16.32
N ASN A 169 -26.70 22.81 -15.83
CA ASN A 169 -27.84 22.19 -16.50
C ASN A 169 -28.92 21.74 -15.48
N PRO A 170 -29.84 22.63 -15.08
CA PRO A 170 -30.85 22.32 -14.06
C PRO A 170 -31.76 21.13 -14.40
N ASP A 171 -32.11 20.95 -15.68
CA ASP A 171 -33.01 19.87 -16.12
C ASP A 171 -32.30 18.53 -16.39
N VAL A 172 -31.03 18.40 -16.01
CA VAL A 172 -30.26 17.17 -16.25
C VAL A 172 -30.93 15.98 -15.56
N VAL A 173 -31.24 14.93 -16.34
CA VAL A 173 -31.84 13.70 -15.80
C VAL A 173 -30.88 13.02 -14.82
N LYS A 174 -31.41 12.54 -13.68
CA LYS A 174 -30.64 11.88 -12.61
C LYS A 174 -29.66 10.81 -13.10
N THR A 175 -30.07 9.99 -14.06
CA THR A 175 -29.20 8.96 -14.66
C THR A 175 -28.00 9.56 -15.37
N ARG A 176 -28.19 10.66 -16.10
CA ARG A 176 -27.12 11.36 -16.80
C ARG A 176 -26.17 12.05 -15.84
N LEU A 177 -26.69 12.67 -14.78
CA LEU A 177 -25.87 13.28 -13.73
C LEU A 177 -24.97 12.25 -13.02
N VAL A 178 -25.51 11.07 -12.70
CA VAL A 178 -24.73 9.96 -12.13
C VAL A 178 -23.60 9.53 -13.07
N GLN A 179 -23.86 9.44 -14.39
CA GLN A 179 -22.83 9.07 -15.36
C GLN A 179 -21.69 10.09 -15.43
N LEU A 180 -22.01 11.39 -15.44
CA LEU A 180 -21.01 12.47 -15.49
C LEU A 180 -20.11 12.43 -14.25
N VAL A 181 -20.71 12.35 -13.06
CA VAL A 181 -19.97 12.26 -11.80
C VAL A 181 -19.08 11.02 -11.76
N ILE A 182 -19.55 9.86 -12.22
CA ILE A 182 -18.74 8.64 -12.26
C ILE A 182 -17.61 8.76 -13.27
N SER A 183 -17.86 9.36 -14.43
CA SER A 183 -16.82 9.59 -15.45
C SER A 183 -15.66 10.39 -14.86
N ASP A 184 -15.95 11.47 -14.14
CA ASP A 184 -14.93 12.29 -13.49
C ASP A 184 -14.18 11.55 -12.38
N LEU A 185 -14.89 10.81 -11.53
CA LEU A 185 -14.25 10.06 -10.45
C LEU A 185 -13.36 8.94 -11.00
N LYS A 186 -13.71 8.32 -12.13
CA LYS A 186 -12.88 7.28 -12.79
C LYS A 186 -11.56 7.82 -13.31
N VAL A 187 -11.49 9.10 -13.67
CA VAL A 187 -10.23 9.72 -14.11
C VAL A 187 -9.26 9.86 -12.94
N LYS A 188 -9.78 10.08 -11.72
CA LYS A 188 -8.97 10.41 -10.53
C LYS A 188 -8.70 9.21 -9.62
N TYR A 189 -9.60 8.24 -9.57
CA TYR A 189 -9.61 7.19 -8.56
C TYR A 189 -9.81 5.81 -9.17
N ILE A 190 -9.08 4.83 -8.64
CA ILE A 190 -9.19 3.42 -9.04
C ILE A 190 -10.38 2.76 -8.31
N ASP A 191 -10.76 3.23 -7.13
CA ASP A 191 -11.78 2.66 -6.25
C ASP A 191 -13.05 3.53 -6.17
N ILE A 192 -13.66 3.75 -7.33
CA ILE A 192 -14.87 4.56 -7.43
C ILE A 192 -16.10 3.90 -6.78
N PRO A 193 -17.06 4.68 -6.25
CA PRO A 193 -18.34 4.15 -5.79
C PRO A 193 -19.19 3.60 -6.96
N HIS A 194 -19.97 2.55 -6.68
CA HIS A 194 -20.95 2.03 -7.64
C HIS A 194 -22.01 3.08 -8.03
N SER A 195 -22.51 2.99 -9.26
CA SER A 195 -23.54 3.91 -9.77
C SER A 195 -24.82 3.93 -8.95
N SER A 196 -25.22 2.79 -8.38
CA SER A 196 -26.36 2.68 -7.47
C SER A 196 -26.14 3.48 -6.19
N THR A 197 -24.91 3.50 -5.67
CA THR A 197 -24.51 4.26 -4.48
C THR A 197 -24.52 5.76 -4.77
N VAL A 198 -23.89 6.20 -5.88
CA VAL A 198 -23.90 7.62 -6.30
C VAL A 198 -25.34 8.09 -6.52
N ARG A 199 -26.17 7.29 -7.21
CA ARG A 199 -27.59 7.60 -7.43
C ARG A 199 -28.36 7.86 -6.14
N LYS A 200 -28.07 7.13 -5.06
CA LYS A 200 -28.69 7.37 -3.74
C LYS A 200 -28.31 8.76 -3.20
N TRP A 201 -27.03 9.12 -3.26
CA TRP A 201 -26.57 10.43 -2.77
C TRP A 201 -27.13 11.59 -3.56
N LEU A 202 -27.18 11.48 -4.88
CA LEU A 202 -27.68 12.55 -5.74
C LEU A 202 -29.19 12.77 -5.65
N THR A 203 -29.92 11.93 -4.92
CA THR A 203 -31.37 12.11 -4.70
C THR A 203 -31.71 13.47 -4.11
N VAL A 204 -30.80 14.09 -3.35
CA VAL A 204 -31.00 15.43 -2.76
C VAL A 204 -31.25 16.53 -3.81
N PHE A 205 -30.76 16.38 -5.04
CA PHE A 205 -30.96 17.34 -6.14
C PHE A 205 -32.29 17.15 -6.88
N TYR A 206 -32.98 16.04 -6.62
CA TYR A 206 -34.25 15.68 -7.28
C TYR A 206 -35.39 15.51 -6.29
N LYS A 207 -35.17 15.88 -5.01
CA LYS A 207 -36.23 16.03 -4.02
C LYS A 207 -36.83 17.43 -4.18
N THR A 208 -37.60 17.58 -5.26
CA THR A 208 -38.54 18.68 -5.43
C THR A 208 -39.80 18.07 -6.00
N ASN A 209 -40.85 18.10 -5.17
CA ASN A 209 -42.15 17.40 -5.20
C ASN A 209 -42.15 15.97 -4.60
#